data_AF-A0A1G7TNB7-F1
#
_entry.id   AF-A0A1G7TNB7-F1
#
_cell.length_a   1.000
_cell.length_b   1.000
_cell.length_c   1.000
_cell.angle_alpha   90.00
_cell.angle_beta   90.00
_cell.angle_gamma   90.00
#
_symmetry.space_group_name_H-M   'P 1'
#
loop_
_entity.id
_entity.type
_entity.pdbx_description
1 polymer ?
#
loop_
_entity_poly.entity_id
_entity_poly.type
_entity_poly.pdbx_seq_one_letter_code
_entity_poly.pdbx_strand_id
1 'polypeptide(L)'
;MPTADTLSGANSAPNRSPGRDRGWADAALAAYLGAMPDILVSQPIFHDFPGAIDIEVATSVWTWLARDVGASPAARLGDAIMAGAEPKGAFEQLLPEFLEALKANDVAEKADFELTRRNTIQMGGQDARKSLPVIIMALRRQALLIQAARFGTAVGNLGDEGALATALQTITITNPVTRALWMQAMVGHMSNPSRMLAAVVSLSGGQSEGHVVAAGYGPLVEAVLSRAQGQIGKLVSQPSVFSDVDFACKAIDRFHRLMRALNYNLEIERRSRWGKIITDLTGRISERLERPVREINGNITQALRKPREGADFIDHDDVLQGFNGLYLLMTVRNSRDSLAVNALLDKAWSDTGQTLEVLMSRALDAYRADPGNAAARDRVDAGIKMAEIRFNAEYADILRRARDLASKRAVSS
;
A
#
# COMPACT_ATOMS: atom_id res chain seq x y z
N MET A 1 -58.81 -52.07 -10.00
CA MET A 1 -58.63 -51.14 -11.14
C MET A 1 -59.72 -50.07 -11.07
N PRO A 2 -59.46 -48.78 -11.34
CA PRO A 2 -58.26 -47.93 -11.14
C PRO A 2 -58.61 -46.61 -10.37
N THR A 3 -57.78 -46.06 -9.46
CA THR A 3 -56.67 -45.05 -9.52
C THR A 3 -57.01 -43.56 -9.79
N ALA A 4 -56.59 -42.72 -8.81
CA ALA A 4 -55.99 -41.37 -8.81
C ALA A 4 -56.33 -40.28 -9.87
N ASP A 5 -56.51 -39.03 -9.43
CA ASP A 5 -55.57 -37.95 -9.77
C ASP A 5 -55.68 -36.64 -8.94
N THR A 6 -54.52 -36.06 -8.71
CA THR A 6 -54.11 -34.82 -7.98
C THR A 6 -54.23 -33.54 -8.80
N LEU A 7 -54.29 -32.36 -8.16
CA LEU A 7 -53.72 -31.05 -8.61
C LEU A 7 -53.78 -30.06 -7.40
N SER A 8 -52.73 -29.84 -6.60
CA SER A 8 -51.58 -28.91 -6.77
C SER A 8 -51.95 -27.46 -7.16
N GLY A 9 -51.97 -26.56 -6.17
CA GLY A 9 -51.98 -25.10 -6.33
C GLY A 9 -50.64 -24.53 -5.85
N ALA A 10 -49.82 -24.08 -6.80
CA ALA A 10 -48.45 -23.63 -6.60
C ALA A 10 -48.36 -22.35 -5.76
N ASN A 11 -47.54 -22.39 -4.70
CA ASN A 11 -47.08 -21.21 -3.98
C ASN A 11 -46.05 -20.47 -4.84
N SER A 12 -46.41 -19.31 -5.35
CA SER A 12 -45.51 -18.43 -6.11
C SER A 12 -44.49 -17.79 -5.18
N ALA A 13 -43.22 -18.20 -5.25
CA ALA A 13 -42.13 -17.50 -4.60
C ALA A 13 -41.91 -16.12 -5.25
N PRO A 14 -41.63 -15.05 -4.48
CA PRO A 14 -41.43 -13.73 -5.05
C PRO A 14 -40.14 -13.69 -5.88
N ASN A 15 -40.29 -13.21 -7.11
CA ASN A 15 -39.25 -13.01 -8.10
C ASN A 15 -38.25 -11.95 -7.59
N ARG A 16 -37.07 -12.37 -7.08
CA ARG A 16 -36.02 -11.46 -6.60
C ARG A 16 -35.36 -10.76 -7.79
N SER A 17 -35.29 -9.43 -7.76
CA SER A 17 -34.68 -8.64 -8.83
C SER A 17 -33.14 -8.77 -8.79
N PRO A 18 -32.47 -9.07 -9.92
CA PRO A 18 -31.04 -9.39 -9.95
C PRO A 18 -30.10 -8.25 -9.53
N GLY A 19 -30.57 -6.99 -9.53
CA GLY A 19 -29.81 -5.84 -9.03
C GLY A 19 -29.79 -5.71 -7.50
N ARG A 20 -30.82 -6.21 -6.80
CA ARG A 20 -30.89 -6.21 -5.33
C ARG A 20 -30.03 -7.32 -4.73
N ASP A 21 -29.96 -8.46 -5.42
CA ASP A 21 -29.18 -9.63 -4.98
C ASP A 21 -27.66 -9.40 -5.07
N ARG A 22 -27.17 -8.52 -5.97
CA ARG A 22 -25.73 -8.18 -6.01
C ARG A 22 -25.31 -7.25 -4.86
N GLY A 23 -26.16 -6.30 -4.48
CA GLY A 23 -25.79 -5.27 -3.49
C GLY A 23 -25.46 -5.83 -2.11
N TRP A 24 -26.19 -6.85 -1.63
CA TRP A 24 -25.88 -7.46 -0.33
C TRP A 24 -24.69 -8.41 -0.40
N ALA A 25 -24.45 -9.08 -1.53
CA ALA A 25 -23.32 -9.99 -1.70
C ALA A 25 -21.98 -9.23 -1.63
N ASP A 26 -21.91 -8.07 -2.30
CA ASP A 26 -20.74 -7.18 -2.22
C ASP A 26 -20.54 -6.65 -0.80
N ALA A 27 -21.61 -6.27 -0.10
CA ALA A 27 -21.56 -5.82 1.29
C ALA A 27 -21.10 -6.94 2.25
N ALA A 28 -21.54 -8.18 2.03
CA ALA A 28 -21.14 -9.33 2.83
C ALA A 28 -19.67 -9.70 2.59
N LEU A 29 -19.19 -9.64 1.34
CA LEU A 29 -17.77 -9.80 1.03
C LEU A 29 -16.94 -8.68 1.71
N ALA A 30 -17.39 -7.43 1.62
CA ALA A 30 -16.73 -6.31 2.27
C ALA A 30 -16.68 -6.48 3.80
N ALA A 31 -17.74 -6.99 4.42
CA ALA A 31 -17.76 -7.32 5.84
C ALA A 31 -16.76 -8.43 6.21
N TYR A 32 -16.71 -9.50 5.42
CA TYR A 32 -15.76 -10.60 5.59
C TYR A 32 -14.30 -10.13 5.48
N LEU A 33 -13.96 -9.34 4.45
CA LEU A 33 -12.62 -8.78 4.29
C LEU A 33 -12.30 -7.75 5.39
N GLY A 34 -13.29 -6.92 5.74
CA GLY A 34 -13.21 -5.92 6.81
C GLY A 34 -13.11 -6.51 8.23
N ALA A 35 -13.28 -7.82 8.36
CA ALA A 35 -13.03 -8.57 9.58
C ALA A 35 -11.54 -8.87 9.80
N MET A 36 -10.69 -8.72 8.79
CA MET A 36 -9.25 -8.98 8.86
C MET A 36 -8.40 -7.98 8.03
N PRO A 37 -8.70 -6.67 8.05
CA PRO A 37 -8.13 -5.71 7.10
C PRO A 37 -6.62 -5.57 7.23
N ASP A 38 -6.09 -5.73 8.45
CA ASP A 38 -4.69 -5.49 8.75
C ASP A 38 -3.75 -6.58 8.25
N ILE A 39 -4.25 -7.72 7.81
CA ILE A 39 -3.41 -8.82 7.30
C ILE A 39 -3.60 -9.07 5.81
N LEU A 40 -4.57 -8.39 5.19
CA LEU A 40 -4.80 -8.47 3.75
C LEU A 40 -3.71 -7.70 3.00
N VAL A 41 -3.23 -8.31 1.91
CA VAL A 41 -2.30 -7.71 0.97
C VAL A 41 -2.88 -7.80 -0.44
N SER A 42 -2.56 -6.81 -1.27
CA SER A 42 -3.04 -6.74 -2.65
C SER A 42 -1.92 -7.10 -3.61
N GLN A 43 -2.30 -7.69 -4.75
CA GLN A 43 -1.39 -7.96 -5.86
C GLN A 43 -0.72 -6.67 -6.38
N PRO A 44 0.50 -6.75 -6.95
CA PRO A 44 1.33 -7.95 -7.08
C PRO A 44 1.97 -8.42 -5.74
N ILE A 45 1.95 -9.74 -5.51
CA ILE A 45 2.67 -10.40 -4.41
C ILE A 45 3.91 -11.09 -4.99
N PHE A 46 5.09 -10.66 -4.55
CA PHE A 46 6.38 -11.18 -5.03
C PHE A 46 6.91 -12.30 -4.13
N HIS A 47 6.61 -12.20 -2.83
CA HIS A 47 7.03 -13.16 -1.82
C HIS A 47 5.88 -13.45 -0.86
N ASP A 48 5.71 -14.73 -0.55
CA ASP A 48 4.74 -15.20 0.44
C ASP A 48 5.27 -15.00 1.85
N PHE A 49 4.41 -14.46 2.72
CA PHE A 49 4.70 -14.25 4.13
C PHE A 49 3.62 -14.90 4.99
N PRO A 50 3.97 -15.67 6.05
CA PRO A 50 3.01 -16.41 6.86
C PRO A 50 1.93 -15.57 7.54
N GLY A 51 2.20 -14.27 7.76
CA GLY A 51 1.26 -13.33 8.37
C GLY A 51 0.39 -12.55 7.39
N ALA A 52 0.59 -12.72 6.08
CA ALA A 52 -0.10 -11.96 5.04
C ALA A 52 -1.05 -12.86 4.23
N ILE A 53 -2.21 -12.33 3.87
CA ILE A 53 -3.24 -13.05 3.10
C ILE A 53 -3.55 -12.24 1.85
N ASP A 54 -3.42 -12.84 0.67
CA ASP A 54 -3.83 -12.22 -0.58
C ASP A 54 -5.36 -11.95 -0.57
N ILE A 55 -5.75 -10.73 -0.88
CA ILE A 55 -7.14 -10.32 -0.99
C ILE A 55 -7.92 -11.12 -2.04
N GLU A 56 -7.28 -11.50 -3.16
CA GLU A 56 -7.93 -12.30 -4.21
C GLU A 56 -8.19 -13.74 -3.72
N VAL A 57 -7.23 -14.29 -2.98
CA VAL A 57 -7.38 -15.59 -2.32
C VAL A 57 -8.47 -15.55 -1.26
N ALA A 58 -8.47 -14.53 -0.39
CA ALA A 58 -9.52 -14.36 0.62
C ALA A 58 -10.92 -14.22 -0.01
N THR A 59 -11.02 -13.48 -1.11
CA THR A 59 -12.27 -13.33 -1.88
C THR A 59 -12.75 -14.66 -2.46
N SER A 60 -11.83 -15.47 -3.00
CA SER A 60 -12.14 -16.81 -3.52
C SER A 60 -12.61 -17.75 -2.40
N VAL A 61 -11.96 -17.69 -1.23
CA VAL A 61 -12.37 -18.44 -0.03
C VAL A 61 -13.74 -18.01 0.46
N TRP A 62 -14.05 -16.71 0.48
CA TRP A 62 -15.39 -16.22 0.83
C TRP A 62 -16.44 -16.76 -0.13
N THR A 63 -16.18 -16.71 -1.44
CA THR A 63 -17.12 -17.16 -2.46
C THR A 63 -17.49 -18.63 -2.25
N TRP A 64 -16.50 -19.49 -1.99
CA TRP A 64 -16.72 -20.89 -1.65
C TRP A 64 -17.42 -21.07 -0.30
N LEU A 65 -16.98 -20.35 0.74
CA LEU A 65 -17.57 -20.43 2.08
C LEU A 65 -19.06 -20.06 2.03
N ALA A 66 -19.41 -18.94 1.43
CA ALA A 66 -20.78 -18.45 1.37
C ALA A 66 -21.68 -19.31 0.47
N ARG A 67 -21.14 -19.94 -0.57
CA ARG A 67 -21.90 -20.78 -1.51
C ARG A 67 -22.07 -22.22 -1.03
N ASP A 68 -20.99 -22.87 -0.59
CA ASP A 68 -20.93 -24.33 -0.47
C ASP A 68 -20.93 -24.81 0.99
N VAL A 69 -20.25 -24.11 1.89
CA VAL A 69 -20.05 -24.58 3.29
C VAL A 69 -21.01 -23.91 4.26
N GLY A 70 -21.13 -22.59 4.17
CA GLY A 70 -21.89 -21.72 5.05
C GLY A 70 -23.09 -21.08 4.36
N ALA A 71 -23.76 -21.78 3.44
CA ALA A 71 -24.87 -21.23 2.66
C ALA A 71 -26.01 -20.68 3.55
N SER A 72 -26.32 -21.39 4.64
CA SER A 72 -27.35 -20.98 5.60
C SER A 72 -27.00 -19.69 6.36
N PRO A 73 -25.84 -19.57 7.04
CA PRO A 73 -25.43 -18.30 7.65
C PRO A 73 -25.21 -17.18 6.61
N ALA A 74 -24.77 -17.47 5.38
CA ALA A 74 -24.64 -16.48 4.32
C ALA A 74 -26.01 -15.92 3.87
N ALA A 75 -27.03 -16.76 3.74
CA ALA A 75 -28.39 -16.30 3.42
C ALA A 75 -28.95 -15.38 4.51
N ARG A 76 -28.77 -15.75 5.79
CA ARG A 76 -29.19 -14.91 6.92
C ARG A 76 -28.42 -13.60 7.01
N LEU A 77 -27.12 -13.60 6.67
CA LEU A 77 -26.33 -12.38 6.56
C LEU A 77 -26.92 -11.45 5.49
N GLY A 78 -27.25 -12.00 4.31
CA GLY A 78 -27.92 -11.26 3.25
C GLY A 78 -29.26 -10.68 3.69
N ASP A 79 -30.10 -11.48 4.35
CA ASP A 79 -31.40 -11.03 4.86
C ASP A 79 -31.24 -9.90 5.90
N ALA A 80 -30.28 -9.99 6.81
CA ALA A 80 -29.99 -8.95 7.79
C ALA A 80 -29.52 -7.64 7.14
N ILE A 81 -28.60 -7.72 6.16
CA ILE A 81 -28.12 -6.55 5.41
C ILE A 81 -29.26 -5.89 4.63
N MET A 82 -30.10 -6.69 3.96
CA MET A 82 -31.27 -6.18 3.25
C MET A 82 -32.31 -5.54 4.18
N ALA A 83 -32.39 -6.00 5.43
CA ALA A 83 -33.21 -5.41 6.48
C ALA A 83 -32.59 -4.13 7.11
N GLY A 84 -31.41 -3.70 6.66
CA GLY A 84 -30.74 -2.48 7.10
C GLY A 84 -29.74 -2.66 8.25
N ALA A 85 -29.35 -3.90 8.57
CA ALA A 85 -28.27 -4.13 9.53
C ALA A 85 -26.93 -3.62 8.98
N GLU A 86 -26.07 -3.11 9.86
CA GLU A 86 -24.70 -2.76 9.51
C GLU A 86 -23.93 -4.05 9.13
N PRO A 87 -23.36 -4.15 7.92
CA PRO A 87 -22.82 -5.41 7.40
C PRO A 87 -21.75 -6.06 8.28
N LYS A 88 -20.84 -5.27 8.87
CA LYS A 88 -19.75 -5.79 9.70
C LYS A 88 -20.30 -6.39 10.99
N GLY A 89 -21.16 -5.66 11.70
CA GLY A 89 -21.82 -6.14 12.91
C GLY A 89 -22.67 -7.40 12.66
N ALA A 90 -23.39 -7.46 11.53
CA ALA A 90 -24.14 -8.65 11.14
C ALA A 90 -23.23 -9.86 10.85
N PHE A 91 -22.10 -9.65 10.16
CA PHE A 91 -21.12 -10.70 9.91
C PHE A 91 -20.49 -11.21 11.22
N GLU A 92 -20.10 -10.32 12.12
CA GLU A 92 -19.52 -10.67 13.43
C GLU A 92 -20.48 -11.51 14.29
N GLN A 93 -21.78 -11.22 14.25
CA GLN A 93 -22.80 -12.03 14.94
C GLN A 93 -22.93 -13.45 14.38
N LEU A 94 -22.78 -13.62 13.06
CA LEU A 94 -22.91 -14.91 12.38
C LEU A 94 -21.58 -15.67 12.25
N LEU A 95 -20.45 -15.05 12.62
CA LEU A 95 -19.13 -15.63 12.53
C LEU A 95 -18.99 -16.99 13.25
N PRO A 96 -19.55 -17.21 14.46
CA PRO A 96 -19.51 -18.52 15.12
C PRO A 96 -20.11 -19.63 14.25
N GLU A 97 -21.19 -19.35 13.52
CA GLU A 97 -21.85 -20.32 12.65
C GLU A 97 -21.03 -20.66 11.40
N PHE A 98 -20.37 -19.66 10.79
CA PHE A 98 -19.42 -19.90 9.71
C PHE A 98 -18.24 -20.78 10.18
N LEU A 99 -17.73 -20.56 11.39
CA LEU A 99 -16.62 -21.34 11.95
C LEU A 99 -17.02 -22.78 12.28
N GLU A 100 -18.23 -23.01 12.78
CA GLU A 100 -18.75 -24.38 12.99
C GLU A 100 -19.01 -25.10 11.66
N ALA A 101 -19.52 -24.41 10.63
CA ALA A 101 -19.69 -24.98 9.29
C ALA A 101 -18.34 -25.42 8.68
N LEU A 102 -17.30 -24.58 8.81
CA LEU A 102 -15.94 -24.90 8.37
C LEU A 102 -15.35 -26.11 9.11
N LYS A 103 -15.61 -26.22 10.41
CA LYS A 103 -15.18 -27.36 11.23
C LYS A 103 -15.89 -28.65 10.82
N ALA A 104 -17.20 -28.61 10.57
CA ALA A 104 -17.94 -29.76 10.06
C ALA A 104 -17.44 -30.19 8.67
N ASN A 105 -17.14 -29.23 7.80
CA ASN A 105 -16.57 -29.52 6.47
C ASN A 105 -15.18 -30.16 6.57
N ASP A 106 -14.29 -29.70 7.46
CA ASP A 106 -12.98 -30.33 7.69
C ASP A 106 -13.10 -31.80 8.15
N VAL A 107 -14.09 -32.11 9.00
CA VAL A 107 -14.37 -33.50 9.41
C VAL A 107 -14.86 -34.34 8.23
N ALA A 108 -15.76 -33.79 7.39
CA ALA A 108 -16.28 -34.49 6.22
C ALA A 108 -15.18 -34.76 5.17
N GLU A 109 -14.31 -33.78 4.91
CA GLU A 109 -13.19 -33.91 3.97
C GLU A 109 -12.18 -34.98 4.39
N LYS A 110 -11.93 -35.14 5.70
CA LYS A 110 -11.07 -36.22 6.21
C LYS A 110 -11.65 -37.61 5.96
N ALA A 111 -12.97 -37.73 5.84
CA ALA A 111 -13.65 -38.98 5.52
C ALA A 111 -13.82 -39.21 4.00
N ASP A 112 -13.77 -38.15 3.19
CA ASP A 112 -14.00 -38.18 1.74
C ASP A 112 -12.94 -37.39 0.96
N PHE A 113 -12.06 -38.13 0.29
CA PHE A 113 -11.02 -37.56 -0.57
C PHE A 113 -11.59 -36.81 -1.79
N GLU A 114 -12.70 -37.28 -2.37
CA GLU A 114 -13.31 -36.63 -3.53
C GLU A 114 -13.96 -35.31 -3.13
N LEU A 115 -14.56 -35.24 -1.93
CA LEU A 115 -15.02 -33.99 -1.34
C LEU A 115 -13.85 -32.99 -1.16
N THR A 116 -12.72 -33.45 -0.64
CA THR A 116 -11.51 -32.62 -0.49
C THR A 116 -11.04 -32.07 -1.85
N ARG A 117 -11.01 -32.92 -2.87
CA ARG A 117 -10.63 -32.53 -4.24
C ARG A 117 -11.59 -31.48 -4.80
N ARG A 118 -12.90 -31.73 -4.68
CA ARG A 118 -13.96 -30.83 -5.16
C ARG A 118 -13.90 -29.47 -4.47
N ASN A 119 -13.81 -29.44 -3.14
CA ASN A 119 -13.74 -28.20 -2.38
C ASN A 119 -12.48 -27.40 -2.73
N THR A 120 -11.35 -28.08 -2.96
CA THR A 120 -10.12 -27.41 -3.41
C THR A 120 -10.31 -26.74 -4.77
N ILE A 121 -10.96 -27.41 -5.73
CA ILE A 121 -11.27 -26.83 -7.05
C ILE A 121 -12.22 -25.64 -6.90
N GLN A 122 -13.28 -25.79 -6.10
CA GLN A 122 -14.31 -24.77 -5.91
C GLN A 122 -13.81 -23.51 -5.19
N MET A 123 -12.77 -23.62 -4.37
CA MET A 123 -12.15 -22.52 -3.63
C MET A 123 -11.16 -21.69 -4.47
N GLY A 124 -10.88 -22.11 -5.72
CA GLY A 124 -9.89 -21.45 -6.57
C GLY A 124 -8.52 -22.15 -6.61
N GLY A 125 -8.43 -23.39 -6.14
CA GLY A 125 -7.24 -24.23 -6.28
C GLY A 125 -6.38 -24.35 -5.03
N GLN A 126 -5.13 -24.80 -5.22
CA GLN A 126 -4.25 -25.21 -4.13
C GLN A 126 -3.80 -24.04 -3.25
N ASP A 127 -3.65 -22.83 -3.80
CA ASP A 127 -3.15 -21.70 -3.02
C ASP A 127 -4.21 -21.16 -2.05
N ALA A 128 -5.48 -21.14 -2.48
CA ALA A 128 -6.60 -20.88 -1.58
C ALA A 128 -6.71 -21.94 -0.48
N ARG A 129 -6.53 -23.22 -0.85
CA ARG A 129 -6.51 -24.33 0.12
C ARG A 129 -5.40 -24.19 1.16
N LYS A 130 -4.17 -23.85 0.74
CA LYS A 130 -3.05 -23.59 1.66
C LYS A 130 -3.32 -22.40 2.59
N SER A 131 -4.04 -21.39 2.12
CA SER A 131 -4.35 -20.17 2.88
C SER A 131 -5.51 -20.33 3.85
N LEU A 132 -6.41 -21.29 3.62
CA LEU A 132 -7.61 -21.49 4.42
C LEU A 132 -7.34 -21.61 5.93
N PRO A 133 -6.36 -22.40 6.43
CA PRO A 133 -6.09 -22.48 7.87
C PRO A 133 -5.66 -21.13 8.46
N VAL A 134 -4.94 -20.31 7.70
CA VAL A 134 -4.48 -18.98 8.11
C VAL A 134 -5.67 -18.01 8.19
N ILE A 135 -6.57 -18.05 7.20
CA ILE A 135 -7.83 -17.28 7.19
C ILE A 135 -8.71 -17.67 8.39
N ILE A 136 -8.90 -18.96 8.64
CA ILE A 136 -9.67 -19.44 9.80
C ILE A 136 -9.04 -18.94 11.11
N MET A 137 -7.71 -18.97 11.21
CA MET A 137 -7.01 -18.45 12.38
C MET A 137 -7.23 -16.94 12.54
N ALA A 138 -7.15 -16.16 11.47
CA ALA A 138 -7.40 -14.72 11.49
C ALA A 138 -8.82 -14.40 11.99
N LEU A 139 -9.83 -15.06 11.42
CA LEU A 139 -11.23 -14.92 11.83
C LEU A 139 -11.44 -15.28 13.31
N ARG A 140 -10.82 -16.34 13.81
CA ARG A 140 -10.89 -16.72 15.22
C ARG A 140 -10.17 -15.75 16.17
N ARG A 141 -9.22 -14.97 15.66
CA ARG A 141 -8.32 -14.12 16.45
C ARG A 141 -8.51 -12.63 16.19
N GLN A 142 -9.67 -12.21 15.70
CA GLN A 142 -9.99 -10.80 15.39
C GLN A 142 -9.65 -9.84 16.53
N ALA A 143 -10.08 -10.14 17.76
CA ALA A 143 -9.79 -9.30 18.92
C ALA A 143 -8.28 -9.12 19.16
N LEU A 144 -7.50 -10.17 18.91
CA LEU A 144 -6.05 -10.17 19.06
C LEU A 144 -5.36 -9.37 17.93
N LEU A 145 -5.90 -9.38 16.71
CA LEU A 145 -5.41 -8.55 15.60
C LEU A 145 -5.72 -7.06 15.83
N ILE A 146 -6.91 -6.74 16.36
CA ILE A 146 -7.26 -5.37 16.79
C ILE A 146 -6.31 -4.90 17.89
N GLN A 147 -5.98 -5.76 18.84
CA GLN A 147 -4.97 -5.47 19.86
C GLN A 147 -3.59 -5.22 19.24
N ALA A 148 -3.20 -5.98 18.23
CA ALA A 148 -1.94 -5.81 17.50
C ALA A 148 -1.85 -4.43 16.84
N ALA A 149 -2.91 -4.00 16.14
CA ALA A 149 -3.00 -2.68 15.53
C ALA A 149 -2.84 -1.56 16.57
N ARG A 150 -3.57 -1.66 17.69
CA ARG A 150 -3.46 -0.71 18.81
C ARG A 150 -2.07 -0.68 19.42
N PHE A 151 -1.43 -1.85 19.56
CA PHE A 151 -0.06 -1.95 20.05
C PHE A 151 0.92 -1.27 19.10
N GLY A 152 0.79 -1.48 17.79
CA GLY A 152 1.61 -0.81 16.77
C GLY A 152 1.54 0.72 16.85
N THR A 153 0.33 1.26 17.01
CA THR A 153 0.10 2.70 17.23
C THR A 153 0.71 3.17 18.55
N ALA A 154 0.48 2.45 19.65
CA ALA A 154 0.96 2.83 20.98
C ALA A 154 2.48 2.86 21.06
N VAL A 155 3.15 1.82 20.55
CA VAL A 155 4.61 1.75 20.49
C VAL A 155 5.20 2.87 19.65
N GLY A 156 4.52 3.28 18.57
CA GLY A 156 4.92 4.42 17.75
C GLY A 156 5.06 5.74 18.53
N ASN A 157 4.40 5.85 19.69
CA ASN A 157 4.40 7.04 20.55
C ASN A 157 5.30 6.92 21.78
N LEU A 158 5.84 5.73 22.09
CA LEU A 158 6.75 5.55 23.22
C LEU A 158 8.08 6.23 22.91
N GLY A 159 8.55 7.15 23.75
CA GLY A 159 9.86 7.82 23.59
C GLY A 159 11.05 6.98 24.08
N ASP A 160 10.81 6.04 24.98
CA ASP A 160 11.84 5.24 25.66
C ASP A 160 12.02 3.84 25.02
N GLU A 161 13.28 3.43 24.82
CA GLU A 161 13.64 2.12 24.27
C GLU A 161 13.47 1.00 25.30
N GLY A 162 13.68 1.28 26.59
CA GLY A 162 13.44 0.32 27.68
C GLY A 162 11.97 -0.08 27.77
N ALA A 163 11.07 0.91 27.74
CA ALA A 163 9.62 0.68 27.70
C ALA A 163 9.19 -0.15 26.49
N LEU A 164 9.82 0.04 25.32
CA LEU A 164 9.55 -0.75 24.13
C LEU A 164 10.01 -2.20 24.30
N ALA A 165 11.21 -2.41 24.84
CA ALA A 165 11.71 -3.75 25.11
C ALA A 165 10.81 -4.50 26.11
N THR A 166 10.37 -3.83 27.19
CA THR A 166 9.40 -4.40 28.13
C THR A 166 8.08 -4.73 27.46
N ALA A 167 7.54 -3.83 26.62
CA ALA A 167 6.29 -4.06 25.90
C ALA A 167 6.37 -5.28 24.98
N LEU A 168 7.49 -5.47 24.26
CA LEU A 168 7.72 -6.65 23.42
C LEU A 168 7.76 -7.95 24.21
N GLN A 169 8.38 -7.94 25.40
CA GLN A 169 8.43 -9.11 26.28
C GLN A 169 7.04 -9.52 26.81
N THR A 170 6.04 -8.62 26.81
CA THR A 170 4.67 -8.99 27.19
C THR A 170 3.94 -9.84 26.15
N ILE A 171 4.50 -9.98 24.93
CA ILE A 171 3.89 -10.76 23.85
C ILE A 171 4.09 -12.26 24.11
N THR A 172 3.08 -12.91 24.67
CA THR A 172 3.10 -14.34 25.05
C THR A 172 2.55 -15.29 23.99
N ILE A 173 2.38 -14.84 22.75
CA ILE A 173 1.77 -15.62 21.65
C ILE A 173 2.71 -16.75 21.22
N THR A 174 2.41 -18.00 21.55
CA THR A 174 3.24 -19.17 21.24
C THR A 174 2.93 -19.79 19.88
N ASN A 175 1.67 -19.73 19.43
CA ASN A 175 1.29 -20.29 18.14
C ASN A 175 1.94 -19.49 16.99
N PRO A 176 2.73 -20.13 16.09
CA PRO A 176 3.54 -19.42 15.10
C PRO A 176 2.69 -18.68 14.06
N VAL A 177 1.56 -19.25 13.62
CA VAL A 177 0.65 -18.61 12.66
C VAL A 177 0.01 -17.37 13.29
N THR A 178 -0.50 -17.51 14.52
CA THR A 178 -1.10 -16.39 15.26
C THR A 178 -0.08 -15.28 15.49
N ARG A 179 1.17 -15.63 15.83
CA ARG A 179 2.26 -14.67 16.00
C ARG A 179 2.55 -13.94 14.68
N ALA A 180 2.61 -14.64 13.56
CA ALA A 180 2.84 -14.02 12.25
C ALA A 180 1.72 -13.04 11.85
N LEU A 181 0.45 -13.44 12.03
CA LEU A 181 -0.70 -12.56 11.77
C LEU A 181 -0.69 -11.33 12.68
N TRP A 182 -0.37 -11.52 13.96
CA TRP A 182 -0.27 -10.43 14.92
C TRP A 182 0.85 -9.44 14.54
N MET A 183 2.03 -9.94 14.19
CA MET A 183 3.14 -9.08 13.75
C MET A 183 2.81 -8.33 12.46
N GLN A 184 2.16 -8.99 11.48
CA GLN A 184 1.70 -8.33 10.27
C GLN A 184 0.77 -7.17 10.58
N ALA A 185 -0.24 -7.40 11.43
CA ALA A 185 -1.18 -6.37 11.85
C ALA A 185 -0.47 -5.23 12.58
N MET A 186 0.36 -5.52 13.58
CA MET A 186 1.12 -4.52 14.34
C MET A 186 1.98 -3.62 13.45
N VAL A 187 2.78 -4.20 12.54
CA VAL A 187 3.68 -3.43 11.66
C VAL A 187 2.91 -2.49 10.72
N GLY A 188 1.66 -2.84 10.38
CA GLY A 188 0.77 -1.99 9.59
C GLY A 188 0.52 -0.62 10.21
N HIS A 189 0.50 -0.56 11.55
CA HIS A 189 0.17 0.65 12.32
C HIS A 189 1.38 1.33 12.97
N MET A 190 2.56 0.73 12.85
CA MET A 190 3.79 1.25 13.46
C MET A 190 4.34 2.47 12.70
N SER A 191 4.55 3.57 13.40
CA SER A 191 5.13 4.80 12.85
C SER A 191 6.65 4.73 12.66
N ASN A 192 7.36 4.08 13.58
CA ASN A 192 8.83 4.03 13.60
C ASN A 192 9.38 2.57 13.61
N PRO A 193 9.52 1.94 12.43
CA PRO A 193 10.06 0.57 12.33
C PRO A 193 11.51 0.43 12.79
N SER A 194 12.32 1.49 12.69
CA SER A 194 13.75 1.43 13.04
C SER A 194 13.95 1.23 14.54
N ARG A 195 13.19 1.95 15.38
CA ARG A 195 13.24 1.78 16.84
C ARG A 195 12.75 0.42 17.32
N MET A 196 11.72 -0.11 16.65
CA MET A 196 11.24 -1.46 16.92
C MET A 196 12.34 -2.51 16.68
N LEU A 197 13.02 -2.42 15.54
CA LEU A 197 14.10 -3.36 15.24
C LEU A 197 15.32 -3.16 16.15
N ALA A 198 15.64 -1.93 16.57
CA ALA A 198 16.69 -1.69 17.57
C ALA A 198 16.37 -2.38 18.92
N ALA A 199 15.14 -2.23 19.42
CA ALA A 199 14.72 -2.90 20.65
C ALA A 199 14.74 -4.43 20.51
N VAL A 200 14.36 -4.96 19.34
CA VAL A 200 14.44 -6.39 19.04
C VAL A 200 15.89 -6.88 19.07
N VAL A 201 16.82 -6.16 18.44
CA VAL A 201 18.25 -6.49 18.48
C VAL A 201 18.76 -6.57 19.91
N SER A 202 18.40 -5.57 20.73
CA SER A 202 18.76 -5.55 22.16
C SER A 202 18.24 -6.79 22.90
N LEU A 203 16.97 -7.14 22.67
CA LEU A 203 16.33 -8.33 23.27
C LEU A 203 16.88 -9.65 22.72
N SER A 204 17.33 -9.68 21.46
CA SER A 204 17.89 -10.86 20.81
C SER A 204 19.35 -11.14 21.20
N GLY A 205 20.03 -10.18 21.84
CA GLY A 205 21.45 -10.29 22.21
C GLY A 205 22.39 -10.25 21.01
N GLY A 206 21.92 -9.82 19.83
CA GLY A 206 22.71 -9.79 18.61
C GLY A 206 21.93 -9.30 17.38
N GLN A 207 22.64 -8.82 16.37
CA GLN A 207 22.09 -8.25 15.13
C GLN A 207 21.92 -9.27 13.99
N SER A 208 22.53 -10.46 14.10
CA SER A 208 22.46 -11.45 13.03
C SER A 208 21.08 -12.09 12.94
N GLU A 209 20.73 -12.56 11.74
CA GLU A 209 19.44 -13.23 11.50
C GLU A 209 19.19 -14.40 12.47
N GLY A 210 20.23 -15.15 12.80
CA GLY A 210 20.17 -16.26 13.75
C GLY A 210 19.72 -15.84 15.14
N HIS A 211 20.24 -14.72 15.67
CA HIS A 211 19.85 -14.22 17.00
C HIS A 211 18.38 -13.78 17.02
N VAL A 212 17.96 -13.04 15.99
CA VAL A 212 16.58 -12.53 15.87
C VAL A 212 15.58 -13.67 15.74
N VAL A 213 15.90 -14.69 14.95
CA VAL A 213 15.05 -15.89 14.79
C VAL A 213 15.02 -16.71 16.07
N ALA A 214 16.16 -16.93 16.73
CA ALA A 214 16.24 -17.69 17.99
C ALA A 214 15.44 -17.01 19.12
N ALA A 215 15.43 -15.68 19.15
CA ALA A 215 14.61 -14.88 20.06
C ALA A 215 13.10 -14.85 19.70
N GLY A 216 12.72 -15.46 18.56
CA GLY A 216 11.33 -15.58 18.13
C GLY A 216 10.75 -14.34 17.44
N TYR A 217 11.60 -13.41 16.99
CA TYR A 217 11.22 -12.18 16.28
C TYR A 217 11.30 -12.29 14.75
N GLY A 218 11.62 -13.47 14.20
CA GLY A 218 11.58 -13.70 12.74
C GLY A 218 10.28 -13.23 12.05
N PRO A 219 9.07 -13.52 12.59
CA PRO A 219 7.81 -13.06 12.00
C PRO A 219 7.66 -11.52 11.94
N LEU A 220 8.35 -10.77 12.79
CA LEU A 220 8.36 -9.32 12.74
C LEU A 220 9.14 -8.81 11.53
N VAL A 221 10.32 -9.41 11.25
CA VAL A 221 11.12 -9.08 10.07
C VAL A 221 10.35 -9.42 8.79
N GLU A 222 9.70 -10.58 8.76
CA GLU A 222 8.82 -10.98 7.66
C GLU A 222 7.65 -10.02 7.45
N ALA A 223 7.03 -9.52 8.52
CA ALA A 223 5.99 -8.52 8.44
C ALA A 223 6.51 -7.18 7.86
N VAL A 224 7.70 -6.73 8.27
CA VAL A 224 8.34 -5.52 7.71
C VAL A 224 8.58 -5.68 6.20
N LEU A 225 9.10 -6.84 5.76
CA LEU A 225 9.31 -7.15 4.35
C LEU A 225 7.99 -7.20 3.58
N SER A 226 6.95 -7.85 4.14
CA SER A 226 5.61 -7.90 3.55
C SER A 226 5.04 -6.49 3.34
N ARG A 227 5.17 -5.61 4.34
CA ARG A 227 4.71 -4.21 4.22
C ARG A 227 5.53 -3.39 3.24
N ALA A 228 6.82 -3.66 3.10
CA ALA A 228 7.67 -3.03 2.09
C ALA A 228 7.20 -3.43 0.68
N GLN A 229 6.98 -4.74 0.43
CA GLN A 229 6.40 -5.23 -0.82
C GLN A 229 5.07 -4.54 -1.14
N GLY A 230 4.20 -4.38 -0.14
CA GLY A 230 2.90 -3.72 -0.33
C GLY A 230 3.02 -2.27 -0.79
N GLN A 231 4.12 -1.57 -0.51
CA GLN A 231 4.33 -0.22 -1.05
C GLN A 231 4.64 -0.25 -2.55
N ILE A 232 5.33 -1.28 -3.04
CA ILE A 232 5.54 -1.48 -4.48
C ILE A 232 4.20 -1.74 -5.17
N GLY A 233 3.35 -2.59 -4.58
CA GLY A 233 2.03 -2.87 -5.11
C GLY A 233 1.18 -1.62 -5.30
N LYS A 234 1.22 -0.69 -4.33
CA LYS A 234 0.57 0.65 -4.42
C LYS A 234 1.06 1.51 -5.59
N LEU A 235 2.31 1.35 -6.02
CA LEU A 235 2.86 2.06 -7.18
C LEU A 235 2.46 1.39 -8.50
N VAL A 236 2.24 0.08 -8.48
CA VAL A 236 1.84 -0.72 -9.65
C VAL A 236 0.34 -0.57 -9.92
N SER A 237 -0.50 -0.52 -8.88
CA SER A 237 -1.96 -0.46 -9.00
C SER A 237 -2.51 0.87 -9.52
N GLN A 238 -1.66 1.87 -9.75
CA GLN A 238 -2.11 3.17 -10.27
C GLN A 238 -2.51 3.06 -11.75
N PRO A 239 -3.64 3.67 -12.19
CA PRO A 239 -4.12 3.58 -13.57
C PRO A 239 -3.11 4.04 -14.63
N SER A 240 -2.31 5.05 -14.28
CA SER A 240 -1.13 5.45 -15.03
C SER A 240 0.06 5.60 -14.08
N VAL A 241 1.27 5.68 -14.64
CA VAL A 241 2.49 5.79 -13.83
C VAL A 241 2.45 7.10 -13.05
N PHE A 242 2.28 6.98 -11.72
CA PHE A 242 2.21 8.10 -10.79
C PHE A 242 1.08 9.10 -11.12
N SER A 243 -0.12 8.59 -11.44
CA SER A 243 -1.34 9.42 -11.53
C SER A 243 -1.62 10.19 -10.24
N ASP A 244 -1.24 9.62 -9.09
CA ASP A 244 -1.27 10.28 -7.79
C ASP A 244 0.16 10.34 -7.22
N VAL A 245 0.82 11.49 -7.45
CA VAL A 245 2.21 11.71 -7.05
C VAL A 245 2.36 11.81 -5.54
N ASP A 246 1.39 12.38 -4.83
CA ASP A 246 1.43 12.46 -3.37
C ASP A 246 1.39 11.07 -2.75
N PHE A 247 0.49 10.21 -3.25
CA PHE A 247 0.41 8.83 -2.84
C PHE A 247 1.66 8.05 -3.23
N ALA A 248 2.22 8.27 -4.42
CA ALA A 248 3.47 7.65 -4.85
C ALA A 248 4.63 8.04 -3.92
N CYS A 249 4.77 9.33 -3.58
CA CYS A 249 5.81 9.82 -2.70
C CYS A 249 5.69 9.22 -1.29
N LYS A 250 4.47 9.13 -0.75
CA LYS A 250 4.20 8.46 0.54
C LYS A 250 4.57 6.98 0.51
N ALA A 251 4.26 6.27 -0.58
CA ALA A 251 4.61 4.86 -0.73
C ALA A 251 6.13 4.66 -0.81
N ILE A 252 6.85 5.51 -1.55
CA ILE A 252 8.32 5.49 -1.66
C ILE A 252 8.98 5.77 -0.30
N ASP A 253 8.54 6.82 0.41
CA ASP A 253 9.05 7.14 1.75
C ASP A 253 8.76 6.01 2.75
N ARG A 254 7.56 5.42 2.73
CA ARG A 254 7.23 4.28 3.59
C ARG A 254 8.09 3.06 3.27
N PHE A 255 8.31 2.75 1.99
CA PHE A 255 9.21 1.68 1.57
C PHE A 255 10.62 1.93 2.12
N HIS A 256 11.16 3.14 1.91
CA HIS A 256 12.47 3.54 2.40
C HIS A 256 12.60 3.35 3.91
N ARG A 257 11.64 3.83 4.71
CA ARG A 257 11.68 3.68 6.18
C ARG A 257 11.70 2.22 6.63
N LEU A 258 10.94 1.34 5.98
CA LEU A 258 10.91 -0.08 6.30
C LEU A 258 12.23 -0.77 5.93
N MET A 259 12.74 -0.53 4.72
CA MET A 259 14.00 -1.11 4.26
C MET A 259 15.21 -0.58 5.04
N ARG A 260 15.21 0.71 5.36
CA ARG A 260 16.20 1.35 6.22
C ARG A 260 16.20 0.71 7.61
N ALA A 261 15.03 0.49 8.20
CA ALA A 261 14.93 -0.15 9.50
C ALA A 261 15.59 -1.53 9.54
N LEU A 262 15.47 -2.31 8.46
CA LEU A 262 16.15 -3.61 8.32
C LEU A 262 17.66 -3.44 8.16
N ASN A 263 18.09 -2.68 7.14
CA ASN A 263 19.51 -2.57 6.77
C ASN A 263 20.39 -1.91 7.84
N TYR A 264 19.83 -1.05 8.69
CA TYR A 264 20.59 -0.35 9.73
C TYR A 264 20.63 -1.08 11.08
N ASN A 265 19.68 -1.97 11.35
CA ASN A 265 19.63 -2.67 12.63
C ASN A 265 20.09 -4.12 12.55
N LEU A 266 20.01 -4.75 11.37
CA LEU A 266 20.23 -6.18 11.21
C LEU A 266 21.43 -6.47 10.31
N GLU A 267 22.23 -7.45 10.70
CA GLU A 267 23.26 -8.05 9.86
C GLU A 267 22.63 -9.16 9.01
N ILE A 268 22.14 -8.78 7.83
CA ILE A 268 21.46 -9.68 6.90
C ILE A 268 22.46 -10.16 5.84
N GLU A 269 22.63 -11.47 5.76
CA GLU A 269 23.51 -12.06 4.74
C GLU A 269 22.84 -11.99 3.37
N ARG A 270 23.56 -11.53 2.35
CA ARG A 270 23.00 -11.37 0.99
C ARG A 270 22.41 -12.67 0.41
N ARG A 271 22.93 -13.83 0.81
CA ARG A 271 22.48 -15.15 0.32
C ARG A 271 21.36 -15.77 1.18
N SER A 272 21.05 -15.19 2.33
CA SER A 272 19.94 -15.64 3.18
C SER A 272 18.60 -15.42 2.50
N ARG A 273 17.54 -15.97 3.09
CA ARG A 273 16.17 -15.73 2.60
C ARG A 273 15.83 -14.24 2.65
N TRP A 274 16.12 -13.57 3.78
CA TRP A 274 15.82 -12.14 3.92
C TRP A 274 16.68 -11.29 2.97
N GLY A 275 17.97 -11.60 2.82
CA GLY A 275 18.85 -10.87 1.90
C GLY A 275 18.43 -10.97 0.43
N LYS A 276 17.94 -12.15 -0.01
CA LYS A 276 17.37 -12.35 -1.34
C LYS A 276 16.10 -11.54 -1.55
N ILE A 277 15.18 -11.56 -0.58
CA ILE A 277 13.93 -10.77 -0.64
C ILE A 277 14.27 -9.27 -0.72
N ILE A 278 15.16 -8.78 0.14
CA ILE A 278 15.59 -7.37 0.14
C ILE A 278 16.16 -6.96 -1.22
N THR A 279 17.02 -7.82 -1.80
CA THR A 279 17.62 -7.57 -3.11
C THR A 279 16.54 -7.49 -4.20
N ASP A 280 15.61 -8.44 -4.23
CA ASP A 280 14.53 -8.48 -5.23
C ASP A 280 13.57 -7.28 -5.09
N LEU A 281 13.11 -6.97 -3.88
CA LEU A 281 12.22 -5.82 -3.64
C LEU A 281 12.89 -4.48 -3.98
N THR A 282 14.19 -4.34 -3.67
CA THR A 282 14.97 -3.16 -4.05
C THR A 282 15.02 -3.03 -5.58
N GLY A 283 15.34 -4.10 -6.30
CA GLY A 283 15.37 -4.09 -7.77
C GLY A 283 14.03 -3.70 -8.39
N ARG A 284 12.91 -4.25 -7.87
CA ARG A 284 11.56 -3.96 -8.37
C ARG A 284 11.15 -2.51 -8.19
N ILE A 285 11.43 -1.91 -7.03
CA ILE A 285 11.11 -0.49 -6.84
C ILE A 285 12.01 0.40 -7.69
N SER A 286 13.30 0.05 -7.88
CA SER A 286 14.20 0.77 -8.78
C SER A 286 13.69 0.78 -10.21
N GLU A 287 13.31 -0.39 -10.74
CA GLU A 287 12.76 -0.56 -12.08
C GLU A 287 11.50 0.29 -12.26
N ARG A 288 10.61 0.27 -11.25
CA ARG A 288 9.38 1.08 -11.29
C ARG A 288 9.65 2.59 -11.31
N LEU A 289 10.73 3.03 -10.67
CA LEU A 289 11.12 4.44 -10.60
C LEU A 289 11.89 4.91 -11.83
N GLU A 290 12.45 4.00 -12.64
CA GLU A 290 13.37 4.35 -13.71
C GLU A 290 12.75 5.33 -14.71
N ARG A 291 11.63 4.95 -15.30
CA ARG A 291 10.96 5.77 -16.33
C ARG A 291 10.51 7.13 -15.77
N PRO A 292 9.77 7.21 -14.64
CA PRO A 292 9.37 8.48 -14.06
C PRO A 292 10.54 9.42 -13.82
N VAL A 293 11.64 8.92 -13.25
CA VAL A 293 12.82 9.76 -12.95
C VAL A 293 13.48 10.30 -14.23
N ARG A 294 13.51 9.52 -15.31
CA ARG A 294 14.03 9.97 -16.61
C ARG A 294 13.15 11.05 -17.26
N GLU A 295 11.84 11.01 -17.06
CA GLU A 295 10.89 11.94 -17.68
C GLU A 295 10.86 13.33 -17.01
N ILE A 296 11.34 13.46 -15.76
CA ILE A 296 11.30 14.72 -14.97
C ILE A 296 11.87 15.92 -15.72
N ASN A 297 13.05 15.78 -16.33
CA ASN A 297 13.69 16.89 -17.04
C ASN A 297 12.87 17.33 -18.27
N GLY A 298 12.20 16.37 -18.93
CA GLY A 298 11.28 16.64 -20.02
C GLY A 298 10.06 17.43 -19.55
N ASN A 299 9.45 17.04 -18.44
CA ASN A 299 8.29 17.73 -17.87
C ASN A 299 8.62 19.18 -17.48
N ILE A 300 9.78 19.40 -16.84
CA ILE A 300 10.23 20.76 -16.50
C ILE A 300 10.50 21.59 -17.75
N THR A 301 11.05 20.96 -18.79
CA THR A 301 11.26 21.64 -20.07
C THR A 301 9.95 22.07 -20.69
N GLN A 302 8.92 21.20 -20.74
CA GLN A 302 7.63 21.57 -21.30
C GLN A 302 6.93 22.65 -20.47
N ALA A 303 6.94 22.52 -19.15
CA ALA A 303 6.32 23.47 -18.23
C ALA A 303 6.78 24.92 -18.41
N LEU A 304 8.08 25.13 -18.67
CA LEU A 304 8.69 26.47 -18.74
C LEU A 304 9.08 26.89 -20.15
N ARG A 305 8.86 26.05 -21.16
CA ARG A 305 9.21 26.40 -22.54
C ARG A 305 8.26 27.47 -23.08
N LYS A 306 8.82 28.41 -23.84
CA LYS A 306 8.04 29.31 -24.70
C LYS A 306 7.67 28.58 -26.02
N PRO A 307 6.41 28.64 -26.48
CA PRO A 307 6.04 28.15 -27.81
C PRO A 307 6.91 28.77 -28.90
N ARG A 308 7.25 27.97 -29.94
CA ARG A 308 8.05 28.47 -31.08
C ARG A 308 7.21 29.27 -32.06
N GLU A 309 5.93 28.95 -32.15
CA GLU A 309 4.95 29.54 -33.06
C GLU A 309 3.66 29.79 -32.28
N GLY A 310 2.90 30.81 -32.70
CA GLY A 310 1.64 31.20 -32.06
C GLY A 310 1.79 32.18 -30.89
N ALA A 311 0.66 32.44 -30.22
CA ALA A 311 0.62 33.31 -29.06
C ALA A 311 1.37 32.69 -27.86
N ASP A 312 1.94 33.55 -27.01
CA ASP A 312 2.59 33.09 -25.79
C ASP A 312 1.53 32.63 -24.78
N PHE A 313 1.65 31.38 -24.31
CA PHE A 313 0.80 30.82 -23.28
C PHE A 313 1.60 29.86 -22.40
N ILE A 314 1.04 29.55 -21.23
CA ILE A 314 1.54 28.52 -20.32
C ILE A 314 0.45 27.47 -20.13
N ASP A 315 0.81 26.20 -20.24
CA ASP A 315 -0.09 25.10 -19.94
C ASP A 315 0.02 24.75 -18.45
N HIS A 316 -1.08 24.89 -17.72
CA HIS A 316 -1.12 24.61 -16.30
C HIS A 316 -0.96 23.12 -15.99
N ASP A 317 -1.35 22.23 -16.90
CA ASP A 317 -1.17 20.79 -16.74
C ASP A 317 0.32 20.42 -16.86
N ASP A 318 1.04 21.02 -17.82
CA ASP A 318 2.50 20.85 -17.93
C ASP A 318 3.23 21.40 -16.70
N VAL A 319 2.80 22.55 -16.17
CA VAL A 319 3.34 23.12 -14.93
C VAL A 319 3.12 22.19 -13.74
N LEU A 320 1.92 21.62 -13.61
CA LEU A 320 1.61 20.65 -12.56
C LEU A 320 2.50 19.40 -12.70
N GLN A 321 2.70 18.89 -13.92
CA GLN A 321 3.62 17.77 -14.17
C GLN A 321 5.07 18.10 -13.82
N GLY A 322 5.52 19.33 -14.06
CA GLY A 322 6.83 19.81 -13.62
C GLY A 322 6.97 19.81 -12.09
N PHE A 323 5.96 20.29 -11.35
CA PHE A 323 5.97 20.23 -9.89
C PHE A 323 5.97 18.80 -9.36
N ASN A 324 5.10 17.96 -9.92
CA ASN A 324 5.02 16.54 -9.58
C ASN A 324 6.36 15.82 -9.79
N GLY A 325 7.03 16.09 -10.91
CA GLY A 325 8.36 15.56 -11.19
C GLY A 325 9.41 15.99 -10.16
N LEU A 326 9.38 17.24 -9.72
CA LEU A 326 10.31 17.74 -8.70
C LEU A 326 10.05 17.16 -7.30
N TYR A 327 8.78 17.02 -6.88
CA TYR A 327 8.45 16.37 -5.60
C TYR A 327 8.87 14.91 -5.60
N LEU A 328 8.67 14.20 -6.71
CA LEU A 328 9.16 12.84 -6.89
C LEU A 328 10.70 12.80 -6.79
N LEU A 329 11.40 13.69 -7.50
CA LEU A 329 12.86 13.76 -7.48
C LEU A 329 13.40 13.92 -6.05
N MET A 330 12.79 14.84 -5.28
CA MET A 330 13.15 15.09 -3.89
C MET A 330 12.89 13.88 -3.00
N THR A 331 11.76 13.21 -3.18
CA THR A 331 11.40 12.00 -2.42
C THR A 331 12.38 10.87 -2.70
N VAL A 332 12.68 10.60 -3.97
CA VAL A 332 13.65 9.58 -4.39
C VAL A 332 15.05 9.91 -3.85
N ARG A 333 15.45 11.18 -3.90
CA ARG A 333 16.73 11.63 -3.35
C ARG A 333 16.85 11.38 -1.86
N ASN A 334 15.82 11.73 -1.10
CA ASN A 334 15.78 11.49 0.35
C ASN A 334 15.74 10.00 0.71
N SER A 335 15.34 9.15 -0.25
CA SER A 335 15.17 7.71 -0.08
C SER A 335 16.29 6.86 -0.72
N ARG A 336 17.34 7.50 -1.27
CA ARG A 336 18.32 6.85 -2.18
C ARG A 336 18.98 5.60 -1.60
N ASP A 337 19.23 5.59 -0.28
CA ASP A 337 19.92 4.49 0.42
C ASP A 337 19.16 3.15 0.35
N SER A 338 17.87 3.17 0.00
CA SER A 338 17.03 1.97 -0.11
C SER A 338 16.53 1.68 -1.52
N LEU A 339 16.88 2.50 -2.51
CA LEU A 339 16.29 2.45 -3.84
C LEU A 339 17.25 2.02 -4.95
N ALA A 340 18.55 1.86 -4.68
CA ALA A 340 19.56 1.45 -5.68
C ALA A 340 19.54 2.23 -7.02
N VAL A 341 19.09 3.50 -7.02
CA VAL A 341 18.96 4.36 -8.22
C VAL A 341 20.05 5.43 -8.33
N ASN A 342 21.20 5.26 -7.66
CA ASN A 342 22.18 6.34 -7.48
C ASN A 342 22.61 7.02 -8.79
N ALA A 343 23.09 6.26 -9.79
CA ALA A 343 23.56 6.84 -11.05
C ALA A 343 22.45 7.54 -11.85
N LEU A 344 21.24 6.96 -11.86
CA LEU A 344 20.07 7.56 -12.51
C LEU A 344 19.67 8.86 -11.81
N LEU A 345 19.63 8.84 -10.48
CA LEU A 345 19.28 9.98 -9.65
C LEU A 345 20.28 11.12 -9.81
N ASP A 346 21.59 10.85 -9.76
CA ASP A 346 22.62 11.88 -9.87
C ASP A 346 22.55 12.59 -11.22
N LYS A 347 22.32 11.82 -12.30
CA LYS A 347 22.08 12.37 -13.63
C LYS A 347 20.82 13.24 -13.67
N ALA A 348 19.68 12.69 -13.25
CA ALA A 348 18.40 13.42 -13.25
C ALA A 348 18.48 14.69 -12.39
N TRP A 349 19.19 14.64 -11.26
CA TRP A 349 19.41 15.76 -10.36
C TRP A 349 20.22 16.87 -11.02
N SER A 350 21.33 16.52 -11.67
CA SER A 350 22.19 17.45 -12.40
C SER A 350 21.45 18.08 -13.59
N ASP A 351 20.90 17.25 -14.47
CA ASP A 351 20.20 17.68 -15.69
C ASP A 351 19.04 18.63 -15.35
N THR A 352 18.22 18.26 -14.36
CA THR A 352 17.10 19.09 -13.91
C THR A 352 17.55 20.45 -13.36
N GLY A 353 18.66 20.48 -12.60
CA GLY A 353 19.20 21.73 -12.06
C GLY A 353 19.64 22.68 -13.18
N GLN A 354 20.46 22.18 -14.10
CA GLN A 354 20.97 22.98 -15.22
C GLN A 354 19.84 23.45 -16.15
N THR A 355 18.90 22.57 -16.50
CA THR A 355 17.75 22.92 -17.34
C THR A 355 16.92 24.02 -16.70
N LEU A 356 16.64 23.92 -15.39
CA LEU A 356 15.84 24.91 -14.68
C LEU A 356 16.53 26.28 -14.62
N GLU A 357 17.85 26.34 -14.39
CA GLU A 357 18.62 27.59 -14.42
C GLU A 357 18.55 28.29 -15.78
N VAL A 358 18.71 27.52 -16.87
CA VAL A 358 18.66 28.04 -18.23
C VAL A 358 17.26 28.54 -18.58
N LEU A 359 16.23 27.75 -18.28
CA LEU A 359 14.83 28.13 -18.56
C LEU A 359 14.40 29.32 -17.73
N MET A 360 14.84 29.40 -16.46
CA MET A 360 14.55 30.53 -15.59
C MET A 360 15.22 31.83 -16.06
N SER A 361 16.48 31.75 -16.47
CA SER A 361 17.19 32.90 -17.04
C SER A 361 16.45 33.44 -18.28
N ARG A 362 16.06 32.53 -19.19
CA ARG A 362 15.27 32.88 -20.39
C ARG A 362 13.90 33.44 -20.06
N ALA A 363 13.20 32.88 -19.09
CA ALA A 363 11.88 33.35 -18.67
C ALA A 363 11.96 34.77 -18.07
N LEU A 364 12.96 35.04 -17.24
CA LEU A 364 13.21 36.38 -16.69
C LEU A 364 13.57 37.39 -17.78
N ASP A 365 14.40 37.02 -18.75
CA ASP A 365 14.75 37.92 -19.86
C ASP A 365 13.53 38.22 -20.74
N ALA A 366 12.69 37.22 -21.02
CA ALA A 366 11.43 37.42 -21.74
C ALA A 366 10.48 38.34 -20.96
N TYR A 367 10.35 38.15 -19.64
CA TYR A 367 9.53 39.01 -18.79
C TYR A 367 10.07 40.43 -18.68
N ARG A 368 11.39 40.63 -18.67
CA ARG A 368 12.01 41.97 -18.71
C ARG A 368 11.75 42.70 -20.02
N ALA A 369 11.73 41.97 -21.14
CA ALA A 369 11.48 42.53 -22.46
C ALA A 369 10.01 42.96 -22.64
N ASP A 370 9.07 42.22 -22.04
CA ASP A 370 7.65 42.54 -22.06
C ASP A 370 6.97 42.24 -20.70
N PRO A 371 7.07 43.16 -19.72
CA PRO A 371 6.53 42.95 -18.38
C PRO A 371 5.00 42.92 -18.31
N GLY A 372 4.31 43.39 -19.37
CA GLY A 372 2.85 43.37 -19.48
C GLY A 372 2.28 42.01 -19.90
N ASN A 373 3.13 41.11 -20.41
CA ASN A 373 2.72 39.78 -20.84
C ASN A 373 2.44 38.86 -19.63
N ALA A 374 1.16 38.53 -19.44
CA ALA A 374 0.69 37.64 -18.38
C ALA A 374 1.33 36.25 -18.45
N ALA A 375 1.46 35.65 -19.64
CA ALA A 375 2.09 34.33 -19.80
C ALA A 375 3.59 34.34 -19.44
N ALA A 376 4.29 35.44 -19.72
CA ALA A 376 5.68 35.60 -19.30
C ALA A 376 5.80 35.71 -17.77
N ARG A 377 4.88 36.42 -17.12
CA ARG A 377 4.79 36.51 -15.66
C ARG A 377 4.52 35.14 -15.03
N ASP A 378 3.49 34.44 -15.50
CA ASP A 378 3.07 33.15 -14.94
C ASP A 378 4.19 32.10 -15.08
N ARG A 379 4.92 32.14 -16.20
CA ARG A 379 6.10 31.28 -16.42
C ARG A 379 7.24 31.56 -15.43
N VAL A 380 7.52 32.84 -15.14
CA VAL A 380 8.51 33.21 -14.12
C VAL A 380 8.06 32.73 -12.75
N ASP A 381 6.78 32.94 -12.39
CA ASP A 381 6.23 32.54 -11.10
C ASP A 381 6.26 31.01 -10.90
N ALA A 382 5.87 30.25 -11.93
CA ALA A 382 5.95 28.79 -11.94
C ALA A 382 7.39 28.32 -11.74
N GLY A 383 8.32 28.85 -12.52
CA GLY A 383 9.71 28.42 -12.41
C GLY A 383 10.40 28.89 -11.12
N ILE A 384 10.02 30.02 -10.52
CA ILE A 384 10.47 30.42 -9.16
C ILE A 384 10.04 29.35 -8.15
N LYS A 385 8.80 28.86 -8.25
CA LYS A 385 8.33 27.82 -7.35
C LYS A 385 9.05 26.50 -7.59
N MET A 386 9.36 26.15 -8.84
CA MET A 386 10.19 24.98 -9.16
C MET A 386 11.62 25.14 -8.59
N ALA A 387 12.19 26.33 -8.67
CA ALA A 387 13.52 26.64 -8.13
C ALA A 387 13.54 26.57 -6.60
N GLU A 388 12.46 26.96 -5.93
CA GLU A 388 12.30 26.80 -4.48
C GLU A 388 12.37 25.32 -4.06
N ILE A 389 11.69 24.44 -4.80
CA ILE A 389 11.70 22.99 -4.53
C ILE A 389 13.09 22.41 -4.82
N ARG A 390 13.72 22.80 -5.93
CA ARG A 390 14.96 22.21 -6.43
C ARG A 390 16.22 22.71 -5.72
N PHE A 391 16.28 23.99 -5.34
CA PHE A 391 17.49 24.62 -4.81
C PHE A 391 17.35 24.96 -3.33
N ASN A 392 16.39 25.84 -2.99
CA ASN A 392 15.92 26.20 -1.64
C ASN A 392 15.13 27.53 -1.71
N ALA A 393 14.60 27.97 -0.56
CA ALA A 393 13.87 29.23 -0.43
C ALA A 393 14.75 30.47 -0.70
N GLU A 394 16.01 30.47 -0.27
CA GLU A 394 16.92 31.61 -0.44
C GLU A 394 17.20 31.92 -1.92
N TYR A 395 17.40 30.88 -2.72
CA TYR A 395 17.57 30.98 -4.17
C TYR A 395 16.30 31.53 -4.83
N ALA A 396 15.13 31.04 -4.42
CA ALA A 396 13.85 31.54 -4.91
C ALA A 396 13.64 33.03 -4.57
N ASP A 397 14.08 33.48 -3.39
CA ASP A 397 13.99 34.90 -2.99
C ASP A 397 14.86 35.83 -3.83
N ILE A 398 16.02 35.34 -4.32
CA ILE A 398 16.83 36.08 -5.30
C ILE A 398 16.03 36.28 -6.59
N LEU A 399 15.39 35.22 -7.09
CA LEU A 399 14.58 35.28 -8.32
C LEU A 399 13.33 36.14 -8.17
N ARG A 400 12.62 36.07 -7.03
CA ARG A 400 11.46 36.92 -6.72
C ARG A 400 11.84 38.40 -6.76
N ARG A 401 12.95 38.77 -6.13
CA ARG A 401 13.48 40.14 -6.18
C ARG A 401 13.82 40.57 -7.61
N ALA A 402 14.43 39.70 -8.41
CA ALA A 402 14.75 39.99 -9.80
C ALA A 402 13.50 40.25 -10.66
N ARG A 403 12.42 39.48 -10.45
CA ARG A 403 11.11 39.70 -11.08
C ARG A 403 10.49 41.03 -10.65
N ASP A 404 10.50 41.34 -9.36
CA ASP A 404 9.89 42.57 -8.83
C ASP A 404 10.60 43.84 -9.33
N LEU A 405 11.93 43.78 -9.50
CA LEU A 405 12.71 44.86 -10.11
C LEU A 405 12.35 45.07 -11.59
N ALA A 406 12.10 44.00 -12.34
CA ALA A 406 11.65 44.09 -13.73
C ALA A 406 10.26 44.73 -13.84
N SER A 407 9.33 44.35 -12.96
CA SER A 407 7.99 44.93 -12.90
C SER A 407 8.02 46.44 -12.58
N LYS A 408 8.83 46.87 -11.61
CA LYS A 408 8.94 48.30 -11.24
C LYS A 408 9.45 49.17 -12.37
N ARG A 409 10.40 48.68 -13.17
CA ARG A 409 10.93 49.42 -14.33
C ARG A 409 9.87 49.65 -15.41
N ALA A 410 8.96 48.70 -15.59
CA ALA A 410 7.84 48.78 -16.53
C ALA A 410 6.77 49.81 -16.13
N VAL A 411 6.59 50.05 -14.83
CA VAL A 411 5.62 51.05 -14.31
C VAL A 411 6.20 52.47 -14.37
N SER A 412 7.53 52.60 -14.39
CA SER A 412 8.23 53.89 -14.47
C SER A 412 8.55 54.36 -15.90
N SER A 413 8.36 53.49 -16.91
CA SER A 413 8.47 53.80 -18.34
C SER A 413 7.09 54.00 -18.94
#